data_AF-A0A430BJ74-F1
#
_entry.id   AF-A0A430BJ74-F1
#
_cell.length_a   1.000
_cell.length_b   1.000
_cell.length_c   1.000
_cell.angle_alpha   90.00
_cell.angle_beta   90.00
_cell.angle_gamma   90.00
#
_symmetry.space_group_name_H-M   'P 1'
#
loop_
_entity.id
_entity.type
_entity.pdbx_description
1 polymer ?
#
loop_
_entity_poly.entity_id
_entity_poly.type
_entity_poly.pdbx_seq_one_letter_code
_entity_poly.pdbx_strand_id
1 'polypeptide(L)'
;MTLQPSLRLATRIVVTLIVVALALFAARHLWAHYETDPWTRDGRVRADIVQVAPDVSGLVTQVFVHDNQPVVVGTPLFRVDTPRYRLAVSQAAATVASQMAQLAQARREAQRNRALGDLVAGEVREQGDAKVAQLVALLDQARVALATARLNLARTEVRASVAGTVSNFELRPGDYATAGHPDFAIIDRGSLHIIGYFEETKLPRIHVGDPVQVRLMGEDRVIAGHVQSIAGGIEDRDRSAGANLLANVNPTFSWVRLAQRIPVRIAIDHMPAGETLVVGRTATVEVLPRAMGAHA
;
A
#
# COMPACT_ATOMS: atom_id res chain seq x y z
N MET A 1 -79.99 4.37 12.05
CA MET A 1 -79.37 3.28 12.83
C MET A 1 -78.42 3.87 13.84
N THR A 2 -78.90 4.08 15.07
CA THR A 2 -78.16 4.64 16.20
C THR A 2 -77.29 3.55 16.83
N LEU A 3 -76.00 3.55 16.50
CA LEU A 3 -75.01 2.65 17.10
C LEU A 3 -75.00 2.86 18.63
N GLN A 4 -75.21 1.77 19.38
CA GLN A 4 -75.26 1.75 20.85
C GLN A 4 -74.01 2.42 21.47
N PRO A 5 -74.13 3.11 22.62
CA PRO A 5 -73.03 3.85 23.25
C PRO A 5 -71.83 2.97 23.63
N SER A 6 -72.06 1.69 23.94
CA SER A 6 -71.02 0.67 24.15
C SER A 6 -70.16 0.42 22.91
N LEU A 7 -70.78 0.47 21.72
CA LEU A 7 -70.09 0.22 20.45
C LEU A 7 -69.11 1.36 20.12
N ARG A 8 -69.46 2.61 20.46
CA ARG A 8 -68.61 3.80 20.26
C ARG A 8 -67.40 3.81 21.20
N LEU A 9 -67.59 3.35 22.43
CA LEU A 9 -66.50 3.17 23.39
C LEU A 9 -65.54 2.07 22.91
N ALA A 10 -66.09 0.93 22.46
CA ALA A 10 -65.31 -0.16 21.88
C ALA A 10 -64.54 0.28 20.62
N THR A 11 -65.15 1.07 19.71
CA THR A 11 -64.44 1.60 18.54
C THR A 11 -63.30 2.51 18.93
N ARG A 12 -63.49 3.38 19.92
CA ARG A 12 -62.40 4.25 20.43
C ARG A 12 -61.25 3.43 21.02
N ILE A 13 -61.55 2.42 21.84
CA ILE A 13 -60.54 1.55 22.44
C ILE A 13 -59.76 0.80 21.36
N VAL A 14 -60.46 0.24 20.36
CA VAL A 14 -59.82 -0.48 19.24
C VAL A 14 -58.95 0.46 18.42
N VAL A 15 -59.41 1.67 18.10
CA VAL A 15 -58.61 2.67 17.38
C VAL A 15 -57.38 3.07 18.18
N THR A 16 -57.50 3.32 19.49
CA THR A 16 -56.34 3.64 20.34
C THR A 16 -55.35 2.47 20.40
N LEU A 17 -55.82 1.23 20.54
CA LEU A 17 -54.94 0.05 20.54
C LEU A 17 -54.21 -0.13 19.20
N ILE A 18 -54.89 0.11 18.07
CA ILE A 18 -54.25 0.07 16.73
C ILE A 18 -53.16 1.14 16.62
N VAL A 19 -53.43 2.37 17.07
CA VAL A 19 -52.45 3.46 17.05
C VAL A 19 -51.25 3.14 17.95
N VAL A 20 -51.48 2.59 19.15
CA VAL A 20 -50.40 2.16 20.05
C VAL A 20 -49.59 1.01 19.44
N ALA A 21 -50.24 0.04 18.80
CA ALA A 21 -49.56 -1.06 18.12
C ALA A 21 -48.69 -0.56 16.96
N LEU A 22 -49.20 0.37 16.13
CA LEU A 22 -48.44 1.04 15.06
C LEU A 22 -47.25 1.84 15.62
N ALA A 23 -47.44 2.56 16.72
CA ALA A 23 -46.37 3.31 17.36
C ALA A 23 -45.27 2.39 17.92
N LEU A 24 -45.65 1.29 18.57
CA LEU A 24 -44.70 0.27 19.07
C LEU A 24 -43.96 -0.42 17.92
N PHE A 25 -44.66 -0.71 16.82
CA PHE A 25 -44.06 -1.29 15.62
C PHE A 25 -43.04 -0.33 15.00
N ALA A 26 -43.40 0.94 14.81
CA ALA A 26 -42.50 1.98 14.29
C ALA A 26 -41.30 2.20 15.22
N ALA A 27 -41.51 2.28 16.54
CA ALA A 27 -40.44 2.43 17.52
C ALA A 27 -39.46 1.25 17.48
N ARG A 28 -39.99 0.01 17.39
CA ARG A 28 -39.16 -1.19 17.26
C ARG A 28 -38.36 -1.21 15.95
N HIS A 29 -38.98 -0.83 14.83
CA HIS A 29 -38.30 -0.76 13.53
C HIS A 29 -37.20 0.29 13.53
N LEU A 30 -37.46 1.47 14.09
CA LEU A 30 -36.47 2.54 14.18
C LEU A 30 -35.32 2.12 15.09
N TRP A 31 -35.62 1.46 16.22
CA TRP A 31 -34.60 0.91 17.10
C TRP A 31 -33.72 -0.11 16.37
N ALA A 32 -34.33 -1.03 15.62
CA ALA A 32 -33.57 -2.00 14.84
C ALA A 32 -32.65 -1.33 13.81
N HIS A 33 -33.15 -0.32 13.10
CA HIS A 33 -32.37 0.36 12.08
C HIS A 33 -31.19 1.18 12.62
N TYR A 34 -31.39 1.91 13.72
CA TYR A 34 -30.31 2.75 14.27
C TYR A 34 -29.34 1.95 15.15
N GLU A 35 -29.87 1.04 15.96
CA GLU A 35 -29.09 0.35 16.99
C GLU A 35 -28.54 -1.00 16.51
N THR A 36 -29.33 -1.77 15.75
CA THR A 36 -28.95 -3.15 15.41
C THR A 36 -28.34 -3.30 14.03
N ASP A 37 -28.81 -2.56 13.03
CA ASP A 37 -28.34 -2.73 11.65
C ASP A 37 -26.86 -2.31 11.55
N PRO A 38 -26.02 -3.16 10.91
CA PRO A 38 -24.61 -2.91 10.74
C PRO A 38 -24.36 -1.86 9.65
N TRP A 39 -24.55 -0.58 9.99
CA TRP A 39 -24.16 0.55 9.17
C TRP A 39 -23.26 1.53 9.95
N THR A 40 -22.46 2.28 9.21
CA THR A 40 -21.62 3.37 9.73
C THR A 40 -21.57 4.53 8.74
N ARG A 41 -21.60 5.76 9.25
CA ARG A 41 -21.32 6.99 8.47
C ARG A 41 -19.83 7.34 8.42
N ASP A 42 -19.02 6.67 9.23
CA ASP A 42 -17.57 6.87 9.25
C ASP A 42 -16.90 5.82 8.36
N GLY A 43 -17.19 5.88 7.07
CA GLY A 43 -16.47 5.17 6.04
C GLY A 43 -15.47 6.10 5.36
N ARG A 44 -14.33 5.58 4.93
CA ARG A 44 -13.33 6.35 4.16
C ARG A 44 -12.79 5.55 2.99
N VAL A 45 -12.67 6.22 1.86
CA VAL A 45 -11.95 5.69 0.69
C VAL A 45 -10.46 5.69 0.99
N ARG A 46 -9.81 4.56 0.77
CA ARG A 46 -8.39 4.32 1.00
C ARG A 46 -7.78 3.65 -0.23
N ALA A 47 -6.47 3.80 -0.38
CA ALA A 47 -5.67 3.09 -1.36
C ALA A 47 -4.27 2.93 -0.79
N ASP A 48 -3.49 2.03 -1.37
CA ASP A 48 -2.10 1.88 -0.99
C ASP A 48 -1.29 3.05 -1.56
N ILE A 49 -0.49 3.66 -0.70
CA ILE A 49 0.31 4.85 -1.02
C ILE A 49 1.75 4.38 -1.21
N VAL A 50 2.22 4.43 -2.45
CA VAL A 50 3.61 4.08 -2.77
C VAL A 50 4.45 5.33 -2.74
N GLN A 51 5.34 5.41 -1.76
CA GLN A 51 6.29 6.51 -1.66
C GLN A 51 7.40 6.33 -2.70
N VAL A 52 7.62 7.35 -3.53
CA VAL A 52 8.64 7.34 -4.57
C VAL A 52 9.89 7.99 -4.02
N ALA A 53 10.93 7.19 -3.82
CA ALA A 53 12.26 7.63 -3.44
C ALA A 53 13.27 7.25 -4.53
N PRO A 54 14.26 8.11 -4.84
CA PRO A 54 15.35 7.73 -5.73
C PRO A 54 16.26 6.70 -5.03
N ASP A 55 16.86 5.83 -5.82
CA ASP A 55 17.87 4.86 -5.35
C ASP A 55 19.28 5.50 -5.33
N VAL A 56 19.47 6.59 -6.10
CA VAL A 56 20.74 7.31 -6.21
C VAL A 56 20.54 8.82 -5.98
N SER A 57 21.31 9.41 -5.08
CA SER A 57 21.15 10.82 -4.69
C SER A 57 21.77 11.78 -5.71
N GLY A 58 21.11 12.87 -6.08
CA GLY A 58 21.72 14.08 -6.66
C GLY A 58 20.73 15.05 -7.27
N LEU A 59 21.25 15.99 -8.07
CA LEU A 59 20.44 17.07 -8.63
C LEU A 59 19.41 16.55 -9.64
N VAL A 60 18.17 17.01 -9.52
CA VAL A 60 17.09 16.72 -10.47
C VAL A 60 17.30 17.58 -11.71
N THR A 61 17.54 16.95 -12.84
CA THR A 61 17.77 17.63 -14.13
C THR A 61 16.49 17.83 -14.90
N GLN A 62 15.58 16.87 -14.83
CA GLN A 62 14.33 16.85 -15.58
C GLN A 62 13.24 16.20 -14.75
N VAL A 63 12.03 16.76 -14.87
CA VAL A 63 10.80 16.24 -14.30
C VAL A 63 9.85 15.99 -15.47
N PHE A 64 9.30 14.78 -15.57
CA PHE A 64 8.45 14.35 -16.68
C PHE A 64 6.96 14.31 -16.33
N VAL A 65 6.62 14.37 -15.04
CA VAL A 65 5.25 14.32 -14.53
C VAL A 65 4.87 15.58 -13.78
N HIS A 66 3.58 15.81 -13.64
CA HIS A 66 3.01 16.87 -12.80
C HIS A 66 2.07 16.30 -11.74
N ASP A 67 1.71 17.13 -10.77
CA ASP A 67 0.81 16.74 -9.70
C ASP A 67 -0.57 16.32 -10.24
N ASN A 68 -1.18 15.31 -9.63
CA ASN A 68 -2.45 14.69 -10.03
C ASN A 68 -2.46 14.03 -11.42
N GLN A 69 -1.29 13.79 -12.03
CA GLN A 69 -1.21 13.10 -13.31
C GLN A 69 -1.37 11.57 -13.13
N PRO A 70 -2.20 10.90 -13.96
CA PRO A 70 -2.23 9.45 -14.01
C PRO A 70 -0.98 8.89 -14.69
N VAL A 71 -0.38 7.86 -14.08
CA VAL A 71 0.82 7.17 -14.57
C VAL A 71 0.59 5.66 -14.62
N VAL A 72 1.31 4.99 -15.51
CA VAL A 72 1.34 3.52 -15.61
C VAL A 72 2.70 3.00 -15.16
N VAL A 73 2.79 1.70 -14.91
CA VAL A 73 4.06 1.07 -14.53
C VAL A 73 5.13 1.35 -15.59
N GLY A 74 6.30 1.82 -15.16
CA GLY A 74 7.43 2.14 -16.02
C GLY A 74 7.45 3.56 -16.59
N THR A 75 6.41 4.37 -16.39
CA THR A 75 6.42 5.79 -16.79
C THR A 75 7.57 6.52 -16.09
N PRO A 76 8.44 7.24 -16.83
CA PRO A 76 9.51 8.03 -16.22
C PRO A 76 8.90 9.19 -15.43
N LEU A 77 9.39 9.41 -14.22
CA LEU A 77 8.88 10.42 -13.29
C LEU A 77 9.81 11.63 -13.27
N PHE A 78 11.07 11.40 -12.94
CA PHE A 78 12.12 12.41 -12.95
C PHE A 78 13.49 11.77 -13.19
N ARG A 79 14.46 12.59 -13.56
CA ARG A 79 15.83 12.18 -13.85
C ARG A 79 16.82 12.97 -13.00
N VAL A 80 17.66 12.22 -12.30
CA VAL A 80 18.81 12.73 -11.55
C VAL A 80 20.00 12.92 -12.49
N ASP A 81 20.89 13.86 -12.15
CA ASP A 81 22.11 14.17 -12.89
C ASP A 81 22.94 12.93 -13.23
N THR A 82 23.09 12.70 -14.54
CA THR A 82 23.71 11.51 -15.14
C THR A 82 25.23 11.58 -15.42
N PRO A 83 25.85 12.74 -15.73
CA PRO A 83 27.27 12.84 -16.06
C PRO A 83 28.20 12.13 -15.07
N ARG A 84 28.03 12.34 -13.77
CA ARG A 84 28.84 11.68 -12.74
C ARG A 84 28.75 10.14 -12.77
N TYR A 85 27.57 9.60 -13.06
CA TYR A 85 27.38 8.14 -13.17
C TYR A 85 27.93 7.60 -14.49
N ARG A 86 27.85 8.37 -15.58
CA ARG A 86 28.50 8.01 -16.84
C ARG A 86 30.02 7.95 -16.68
N LEU A 87 30.60 8.93 -15.98
CA LEU A 87 32.03 8.93 -15.65
C LEU A 87 32.41 7.72 -14.77
N ALA A 88 31.60 7.38 -13.76
CA ALA A 88 31.82 6.19 -12.95
C ALA A 88 31.79 4.89 -13.77
N VAL A 89 30.86 4.78 -14.74
CA VAL A 89 30.80 3.64 -15.68
C VAL A 89 32.06 3.59 -16.55
N SER A 90 32.50 4.72 -17.10
CA SER A 90 33.73 4.80 -17.89
C SER A 90 34.97 4.40 -17.10
N GLN A 91 35.09 4.86 -15.85
CA GLN A 91 36.20 4.51 -14.96
C GLN A 91 36.22 3.01 -14.63
N ALA A 92 35.05 2.43 -14.32
CA ALA A 92 34.94 1.00 -14.05
C ALA A 92 35.25 0.16 -15.31
N ALA A 93 34.83 0.62 -16.49
CA ALA A 93 35.14 -0.03 -17.76
C ALA A 93 36.65 0.00 -18.07
N ALA A 94 37.32 1.11 -17.82
CA ALA A 94 38.77 1.22 -17.95
C ALA A 94 39.50 0.27 -16.98
N THR A 95 38.98 0.12 -15.76
CA THR A 95 39.53 -0.82 -14.77
C THR A 95 39.39 -2.27 -15.26
N VAL A 96 38.23 -2.66 -15.79
CA VAL A 96 38.03 -3.98 -16.41
C VAL A 96 39.03 -4.20 -17.56
N ALA A 97 39.19 -3.22 -18.45
CA ALA A 97 40.13 -3.32 -19.56
C ALA A 97 41.59 -3.51 -19.09
N SER A 98 41.99 -2.78 -18.05
CA SER A 98 43.32 -2.93 -17.43
C SER A 98 43.53 -4.33 -16.83
N GLN A 99 42.56 -4.84 -16.05
CA GLN A 99 42.63 -6.19 -15.46
C GLN A 99 42.63 -7.28 -16.54
N MET A 100 41.86 -7.11 -17.62
CA MET A 100 41.88 -8.02 -18.76
C MET A 100 43.26 -8.07 -19.43
N ALA A 101 43.91 -6.92 -19.62
CA ALA A 101 45.24 -6.84 -20.20
C ALA A 101 46.29 -7.53 -19.31
N GLN A 102 46.24 -7.31 -17.99
CA GLN A 102 47.12 -7.96 -17.03
C GLN A 102 46.92 -9.48 -17.00
N LEU A 103 45.67 -9.95 -16.98
CA LEU A 103 45.35 -11.37 -17.05
C LEU A 103 45.84 -12.01 -18.36
N ALA A 104 45.67 -11.33 -19.49
CA ALA A 104 46.15 -11.81 -20.78
C ALA A 104 47.68 -11.92 -20.81
N GLN A 105 48.39 -10.97 -20.21
CA GLN A 105 49.85 -11.04 -20.05
C GLN A 105 50.27 -12.24 -19.19
N ALA A 106 49.69 -12.37 -17.99
CA ALA A 106 50.00 -13.48 -17.08
C ALA A 106 49.70 -14.85 -17.69
N ARG A 107 48.61 -14.98 -18.46
CA ARG A 107 48.28 -16.21 -19.19
C ARG A 107 49.32 -16.55 -20.25
N ARG A 108 49.80 -15.57 -21.02
CA ARG A 108 50.87 -15.78 -22.01
C ARG A 108 52.17 -16.21 -21.34
N GLU A 109 52.51 -15.61 -20.20
CA GLU A 109 53.70 -15.96 -19.42
C GLU A 109 53.61 -17.37 -18.83
N ALA A 110 52.49 -17.72 -18.19
CA ALA A 110 52.24 -19.07 -17.69
C ALA A 110 52.26 -20.12 -18.81
N GLN A 111 51.65 -19.83 -19.98
CA GLN A 111 51.69 -20.72 -21.13
C GLN A 111 53.12 -20.93 -21.67
N ARG A 112 53.91 -19.86 -21.72
CA ARG A 112 55.33 -19.93 -22.13
C ARG A 112 56.13 -20.80 -21.16
N ASN A 113 55.96 -20.61 -19.85
CA ASN A 113 56.66 -21.37 -18.83
C ASN A 113 56.29 -22.86 -18.86
N ARG A 114 55.02 -23.19 -19.16
CA ARG A 114 54.58 -24.58 -19.35
C ARG A 114 55.17 -25.21 -20.62
N ALA A 115 55.28 -24.45 -21.71
CA ALA A 115 55.84 -24.95 -22.98
C ALA A 115 57.35 -25.26 -22.88
N LEU A 116 58.07 -24.64 -21.94
CA LEU A 116 59.49 -24.87 -21.69
C LEU A 116 59.78 -26.15 -20.88
N GLY A 117 58.75 -26.85 -20.38
CA GLY A 117 58.89 -28.15 -19.72
C GLY A 117 59.83 -28.13 -18.51
N ASP A 118 60.82 -29.04 -18.50
CA ASP A 118 61.78 -29.22 -17.42
C ASP A 118 62.80 -28.08 -17.27
N LEU A 119 62.82 -27.11 -18.21
CA LEU A 119 63.69 -25.94 -18.13
C LEU A 119 63.20 -24.92 -17.08
N VAL A 120 61.99 -25.08 -16.54
CA VAL A 120 61.39 -24.19 -15.53
C VAL A 120 61.02 -24.99 -14.29
N ALA A 121 61.50 -24.54 -13.12
CA ALA A 121 61.21 -25.16 -11.83
C ALA A 121 59.69 -25.28 -11.58
N GLY A 122 59.27 -26.37 -10.91
CA GLY A 122 57.87 -26.61 -10.59
C GLY A 122 57.22 -25.46 -9.80
N GLU A 123 57.96 -24.88 -8.85
CA GLU A 123 57.53 -23.72 -8.06
C GLU A 123 57.16 -22.52 -8.94
N VAL A 124 57.95 -22.21 -9.97
CA VAL A 124 57.69 -21.08 -10.88
C VAL A 124 56.42 -21.31 -11.69
N ARG A 125 56.12 -22.57 -12.05
CA ARG A 125 54.87 -22.93 -12.74
C ARG A 125 53.66 -22.76 -11.82
N GLU A 126 53.76 -23.24 -10.59
CA GLU A 126 52.70 -23.09 -9.59
C GLU A 126 52.45 -21.61 -9.24
N GLN A 127 53.51 -20.81 -9.09
CA GLN A 127 53.40 -19.36 -8.88
C GLN A 127 52.72 -18.66 -10.07
N GLY A 128 53.06 -19.03 -11.31
CA GLY A 128 52.41 -18.51 -12.51
C GLY A 128 50.91 -18.84 -12.56
N ASP A 129 50.55 -20.08 -12.22
CA ASP A 129 49.16 -20.54 -12.20
C ASP A 129 48.35 -19.86 -11.10
N ALA A 130 48.92 -19.72 -9.90
CA ALA A 130 48.34 -18.95 -8.81
C ALA A 130 48.16 -17.48 -9.20
N LYS A 131 49.11 -16.88 -9.93
CA LYS A 131 49.00 -15.51 -10.42
C LYS A 131 47.86 -15.33 -11.43
N VAL A 132 47.68 -16.30 -12.33
CA VAL A 132 46.54 -16.31 -13.27
C VAL A 132 45.22 -16.40 -12.50
N ALA A 133 45.12 -17.31 -11.53
CA ALA A 133 43.92 -17.46 -10.70
C ALA A 133 43.59 -16.16 -9.92
N GLN A 134 44.61 -15.51 -9.35
CA GLN A 134 44.47 -14.22 -8.68
C GLN A 134 43.93 -13.13 -9.63
N LEU A 135 44.47 -13.03 -10.84
CA LEU A 135 44.05 -12.03 -11.83
C LEU A 135 42.66 -12.32 -12.40
N VAL A 136 42.24 -13.58 -12.46
CA VAL A 136 40.85 -13.94 -12.77
C VAL A 136 39.91 -13.38 -11.71
N ALA A 137 40.22 -13.58 -10.43
CA ALA A 137 39.40 -13.04 -9.33
C ALA A 137 39.35 -11.50 -9.34
N LEU A 138 40.47 -10.83 -9.60
CA LEU A 138 40.53 -9.36 -9.72
C LEU A 138 39.73 -8.84 -10.92
N LEU A 139 39.77 -9.55 -12.05
CA LEU A 139 38.95 -9.21 -13.21
C LEU A 139 37.46 -9.36 -12.88
N ASP A 140 37.06 -10.43 -12.21
CA ASP A 140 35.67 -10.64 -11.83
C ASP A 140 35.18 -9.58 -10.83
N GLN A 141 36.02 -9.18 -9.86
CA GLN A 141 35.73 -8.04 -8.98
C GLN A 141 35.52 -6.74 -9.79
N ALA A 142 36.38 -6.47 -10.77
CA ALA A 142 36.25 -5.28 -11.63
C ALA A 142 34.97 -5.32 -12.48
N ARG A 143 34.55 -6.51 -12.95
CA ARG A 143 33.29 -6.70 -13.69
C ARG A 143 32.07 -6.40 -12.82
N VAL A 144 32.07 -6.84 -11.57
CA VAL A 144 31.00 -6.53 -10.61
C VAL A 144 30.95 -5.02 -10.35
N ALA A 145 32.10 -4.36 -10.15
CA ALA A 145 32.14 -2.91 -9.98
C ALA A 145 31.57 -2.15 -11.19
N LEU A 146 31.86 -2.61 -12.42
CA LEU A 146 31.25 -2.07 -13.64
C LEU A 146 29.73 -2.30 -13.69
N ALA A 147 29.26 -3.48 -13.28
CA ALA A 147 27.83 -3.79 -13.22
C ALA A 147 27.11 -2.87 -12.22
N THR A 148 27.68 -2.63 -11.04
CA THR A 148 27.15 -1.70 -10.04
C THR A 148 27.10 -0.27 -10.58
N ALA A 149 28.17 0.21 -11.25
CA ALA A 149 28.17 1.54 -11.85
C ALA A 149 27.08 1.69 -12.94
N ARG A 150 26.87 0.65 -13.75
CA ARG A 150 25.81 0.62 -14.77
C ARG A 150 24.41 0.61 -14.16
N LEU A 151 24.22 -0.13 -13.07
CA LEU A 151 22.96 -0.15 -12.33
C LEU A 151 22.65 1.24 -11.76
N ASN A 152 23.63 1.88 -11.12
CA ASN A 152 23.48 3.23 -10.60
C ASN A 152 23.14 4.23 -11.71
N LEU A 153 23.76 4.10 -12.90
CA LEU A 153 23.40 4.92 -14.06
C LEU A 153 21.96 4.66 -14.53
N ALA A 154 21.50 3.40 -14.57
CA ALA A 154 20.12 3.07 -14.93
C ALA A 154 19.11 3.62 -13.90
N ARG A 155 19.49 3.63 -12.62
CA ARG A 155 18.68 4.13 -11.49
C ARG A 155 18.64 5.65 -11.38
N THR A 156 19.36 6.38 -12.24
CA THR A 156 19.23 7.85 -12.36
C THR A 156 17.87 8.28 -12.88
N GLU A 157 17.18 7.43 -13.64
CA GLU A 157 15.83 7.67 -14.11
C GLU A 157 14.84 6.92 -13.23
N VAL A 158 14.14 7.67 -12.38
CA VAL A 158 13.14 7.12 -11.49
C VAL A 158 11.85 6.91 -12.27
N ARG A 159 11.32 5.69 -12.24
CA ARG A 159 10.10 5.28 -12.94
C ARG A 159 9.03 4.85 -11.96
N ALA A 160 7.77 4.96 -12.36
CA ALA A 160 6.64 4.48 -11.58
C ALA A 160 6.70 2.96 -11.39
N SER A 161 6.63 2.50 -10.15
CA SER A 161 6.55 1.07 -9.79
C SER A 161 5.13 0.51 -9.89
N VAL A 162 4.11 1.37 -9.73
CA VAL A 162 2.69 1.02 -9.77
C VAL A 162 1.93 1.95 -10.71
N ALA A 163 0.78 1.50 -11.22
CA ALA A 163 -0.13 2.34 -11.96
C ALA A 163 -1.04 3.11 -10.99
N GLY A 164 -1.11 4.43 -11.14
CA GLY A 164 -1.76 5.26 -10.13
C GLY A 164 -1.76 6.73 -10.48
N THR A 165 -2.08 7.56 -9.49
CA THR A 165 -2.06 9.02 -9.63
C THR A 165 -0.94 9.59 -8.78
N VAL A 166 -0.13 10.47 -9.36
CA VAL A 166 0.91 11.21 -8.63
C VAL A 166 0.26 12.18 -7.67
N SER A 167 0.72 12.22 -6.42
CA SER A 167 0.20 13.08 -5.35
C SER A 167 1.34 13.74 -4.58
N ASN A 168 1.08 14.96 -4.11
CA ASN A 168 2.02 15.75 -3.31
C ASN A 168 3.33 16.00 -4.06
N PHE A 169 3.23 16.32 -5.35
CA PHE A 169 4.38 16.53 -6.22
C PHE A 169 4.88 17.96 -6.13
N GLU A 170 5.96 18.18 -5.37
CA GLU A 170 6.59 19.50 -5.21
C GLU A 170 7.96 19.61 -5.91
N LEU A 171 8.49 18.49 -6.40
CA LEU A 171 9.84 18.39 -6.94
C LEU A 171 10.02 19.24 -8.21
N ARG A 172 11.05 20.08 -8.23
CA ARG A 172 11.40 20.95 -9.35
C ARG A 172 12.77 20.59 -9.93
N PRO A 173 13.00 20.85 -11.22
CA PRO A 173 14.35 20.82 -11.78
C PRO A 173 15.26 21.79 -11.01
N GLY A 174 16.41 21.29 -10.55
CA GLY A 174 17.35 22.00 -9.68
C GLY A 174 17.34 21.53 -8.23
N ASP A 175 16.29 20.85 -7.77
CA ASP A 175 16.24 20.29 -6.42
C ASP A 175 17.25 19.14 -6.26
N TYR A 176 17.66 18.87 -5.02
CA TYR A 176 18.59 17.78 -4.71
C TYR A 176 17.83 16.58 -4.13
N ALA A 177 17.71 15.51 -4.92
CA ALA A 177 17.06 14.28 -4.50
C ALA A 177 18.03 13.42 -3.67
N THR A 178 17.57 12.85 -2.56
CA THR A 178 18.41 12.03 -1.67
C THR A 178 17.97 10.57 -1.70
N ALA A 179 18.93 9.66 -1.88
CA ALA A 179 18.65 8.23 -1.95
C ALA A 179 17.91 7.73 -0.70
N GLY A 180 16.82 6.99 -0.92
CA GLY A 180 15.97 6.46 0.15
C GLY A 180 15.05 7.47 0.83
N HIS A 181 15.14 8.76 0.49
CA HIS A 181 14.19 9.77 0.96
C HIS A 181 13.05 9.92 -0.05
N PRO A 182 11.77 9.77 0.34
CA PRO A 182 10.66 9.91 -0.58
C PRO A 182 10.43 11.38 -0.94
N ASP A 183 10.31 11.67 -2.24
CA ASP A 183 10.09 13.03 -2.74
C ASP A 183 8.59 13.30 -2.99
N PHE A 184 7.82 12.27 -3.36
CA PHE A 184 6.37 12.33 -3.55
C PHE A 184 5.75 10.93 -3.46
N ALA A 185 4.44 10.82 -3.62
CA ALA A 185 3.74 9.54 -3.56
C ALA A 185 2.93 9.26 -4.84
N ILE A 186 2.74 7.97 -5.13
CA ILE A 186 1.79 7.48 -6.12
C ILE A 186 0.68 6.76 -5.37
N ILE A 187 -0.55 7.20 -5.60
CA ILE A 187 -1.75 6.53 -5.11
C ILE A 187 -2.07 5.39 -6.07
N ASP A 188 -1.91 4.14 -5.63
CA ASP A 188 -2.18 2.98 -6.47
C ASP A 188 -3.68 2.85 -6.78
N ARG A 189 -4.00 2.78 -8.07
CA ARG A 189 -5.39 2.67 -8.52
C ARG A 189 -5.94 1.26 -8.32
N GLY A 190 -5.09 0.23 -8.31
CA GLY A 190 -5.50 -1.17 -8.17
C GLY A 190 -5.91 -1.56 -6.74
N SER A 191 -5.43 -0.82 -5.73
CA SER A 191 -5.68 -1.08 -4.31
C SER A 191 -6.77 -0.21 -3.69
N LEU A 192 -7.57 0.49 -4.50
CA LEU A 192 -8.71 1.26 -4.01
C LEU A 192 -9.69 0.37 -3.22
N HIS A 193 -9.93 0.73 -1.97
CA HIS A 193 -10.85 0.03 -1.07
C HIS A 193 -11.53 1.03 -0.13
N ILE A 194 -12.59 0.59 0.53
CA ILE A 194 -13.29 1.41 1.53
C ILE A 194 -13.04 0.80 2.91
N ILE A 195 -12.75 1.63 3.89
CA ILE A 195 -12.69 1.23 5.29
C ILE A 195 -13.90 1.81 5.99
N GLY A 196 -14.76 0.96 6.52
CA GLY A 196 -15.87 1.33 7.41
C GLY A 196 -15.46 1.18 8.86
N TYR A 197 -15.64 2.23 9.66
CA TYR A 197 -15.40 2.19 11.11
C TYR A 197 -16.70 1.83 11.84
N PHE A 198 -16.88 0.56 12.18
CA PHE A 198 -18.11 0.04 12.82
C PHE A 198 -17.99 0.01 14.34
N GLU A 199 -19.11 0.12 15.03
CA GLU A 199 -19.15 -0.03 16.48
C GLU A 199 -18.93 -1.49 16.86
N GLU A 200 -18.15 -1.72 17.93
CA GLU A 200 -17.89 -3.04 18.49
C GLU A 200 -19.18 -3.84 18.73
N THR A 201 -20.25 -3.18 19.19
CA THR A 201 -21.57 -3.77 19.43
C THR A 201 -22.24 -4.35 18.17
N LYS A 202 -21.87 -3.88 16.98
CA LYS A 202 -22.43 -4.29 15.70
C LYS A 202 -21.60 -5.38 15.00
N LEU A 203 -20.36 -5.62 15.44
CA LEU A 203 -19.47 -6.61 14.82
C LEU A 203 -19.99 -8.05 14.76
N PRO A 204 -20.70 -8.60 15.77
CA PRO A 204 -21.20 -9.98 15.69
C PRO A 204 -22.15 -10.24 14.52
N ARG A 205 -22.65 -9.18 13.88
CA ARG A 205 -23.53 -9.24 12.70
C ARG A 205 -22.79 -9.06 11.37
N ILE A 206 -21.48 -8.79 11.40
CA ILE A 206 -20.66 -8.55 10.21
C ILE A 206 -19.74 -9.76 10.01
N HIS A 207 -19.84 -10.40 8.85
CA HIS A 207 -19.01 -11.53 8.47
C HIS A 207 -18.26 -11.23 7.18
N VAL A 208 -17.11 -11.91 7.00
CA VAL A 208 -16.34 -11.83 5.76
C VAL A 208 -17.19 -12.41 4.62
N GLY A 209 -17.27 -11.66 3.51
CA GLY A 209 -18.09 -11.98 2.35
C GLY A 209 -19.50 -11.40 2.37
N ASP A 210 -19.92 -10.73 3.44
CA ASP A 210 -21.25 -10.10 3.47
C ASP A 210 -21.34 -8.97 2.42
N PRO A 211 -22.47 -8.85 1.69
CA PRO A 211 -22.66 -7.80 0.71
C PRO A 211 -22.80 -6.43 1.39
N VAL A 212 -22.19 -5.41 0.79
CA VAL A 212 -22.12 -4.06 1.33
C VAL A 212 -22.56 -3.05 0.28
N GLN A 213 -23.36 -2.08 0.71
CA GLN A 213 -23.67 -0.88 -0.06
C GLN A 213 -22.90 0.30 0.53
N VAL A 214 -22.19 1.00 -0.34
CA VAL A 214 -21.44 2.20 0.04
C VAL A 214 -21.98 3.41 -0.71
N ARG A 215 -22.24 4.50 0.01
CA ARG A 215 -22.67 5.78 -0.53
C ARG A 215 -21.63 6.83 -0.19
N LEU A 216 -21.02 7.44 -1.20
CA LEU A 216 -20.08 8.53 -0.98
C LEU A 216 -20.83 9.77 -0.47
N MET A 217 -20.20 10.53 0.42
CA MET A 217 -20.82 11.75 0.91
C MET A 217 -20.99 12.76 -0.22
N GLY A 218 -22.23 13.21 -0.43
CA GLY A 218 -22.59 14.17 -1.48
C GLY A 218 -22.99 13.53 -2.81
N GLU A 219 -23.05 12.20 -2.88
CA GLU A 219 -23.45 11.46 -4.07
C GLU A 219 -24.58 10.47 -3.74
N ASP A 220 -25.53 10.33 -4.67
CA ASP A 220 -26.69 9.44 -4.48
C ASP A 220 -26.44 8.01 -4.95
N ARG A 221 -25.38 7.80 -5.73
CA ARG A 221 -25.06 6.52 -6.36
C ARG A 221 -24.48 5.57 -5.32
N VAL A 222 -24.89 4.31 -5.42
CA VAL A 222 -24.50 3.24 -4.51
C VAL A 222 -23.40 2.42 -5.18
N ILE A 223 -22.28 2.28 -4.49
CA ILE A 223 -21.18 1.40 -4.85
C ILE A 223 -21.42 0.06 -4.17
N ALA A 224 -21.46 -1.01 -4.95
CA ALA A 224 -21.60 -2.36 -4.44
C ALA A 224 -20.22 -2.97 -4.14
N GLY A 225 -20.11 -3.62 -2.99
CA GLY A 225 -18.92 -4.31 -2.57
C GLY A 225 -19.23 -5.44 -1.59
N HIS A 226 -18.19 -6.01 -1.00
CA HIS A 226 -18.31 -7.02 0.04
C HIS A 226 -17.28 -6.82 1.14
N VAL A 227 -17.57 -7.36 2.33
CA VAL A 227 -16.62 -7.36 3.45
C VAL A 227 -15.44 -8.25 3.10
N GLN A 228 -14.26 -7.64 2.91
CA GLN A 228 -13.03 -8.37 2.62
C GLN A 228 -12.37 -8.90 3.89
N SER A 229 -12.29 -8.05 4.92
CA SER A 229 -11.69 -8.43 6.21
C SER A 229 -12.12 -7.50 7.33
N ILE A 230 -12.03 -8.01 8.56
CA ILE A 230 -12.24 -7.26 9.79
C ILE A 230 -10.87 -7.11 10.45
N ALA A 231 -10.54 -5.93 10.97
CA ALA A 231 -9.25 -5.72 11.61
C ALA A 231 -9.05 -6.67 12.79
N GLY A 232 -7.90 -7.35 12.82
CA GLY A 232 -7.54 -8.31 13.87
C GLY A 232 -7.12 -7.66 15.20
N GLY A 233 -7.02 -6.34 15.25
CA GLY A 233 -6.69 -5.58 16.45
C GLY A 233 -6.77 -4.07 16.22
N ILE A 234 -7.01 -3.35 17.30
CA ILE A 234 -6.93 -1.89 17.40
C ILE A 234 -5.96 -1.54 18.53
N GLU A 235 -5.26 -0.41 18.40
CA GLU A 235 -4.31 0.04 19.41
C GLU A 235 -5.04 0.47 20.69
N ASP A 236 -4.59 -0.05 21.83
CA ASP A 236 -5.07 0.36 23.15
C ASP A 236 -4.35 1.64 23.58
N ARG A 237 -4.99 2.79 23.36
CA ARG A 237 -4.43 4.11 23.66
C ARG A 237 -4.20 4.35 25.16
N ASP A 238 -4.87 3.59 26.01
CA ASP A 238 -4.72 3.70 27.46
C ASP A 238 -3.59 2.80 27.98
N ARG A 239 -3.00 1.95 27.12
CA ARG A 239 -1.88 1.07 27.44
C ARG A 239 -0.61 1.53 26.73
N SER A 240 0.42 1.80 27.53
CA SER A 240 1.79 2.04 27.07
C SER A 240 2.72 0.89 27.47
N ALA A 241 3.86 0.74 26.80
CA ALA A 241 4.90 -0.19 27.21
C ALA A 241 5.65 0.36 28.43
N GLY A 242 5.52 -0.31 29.58
CA GLY A 242 6.26 0.04 30.80
C GLY A 242 7.73 -0.39 30.74
N ALA A 243 8.54 0.13 31.66
CA ALA A 243 10.00 -0.06 31.69
C ALA A 243 10.49 -1.53 31.72
N ASN A 244 9.63 -2.48 32.13
CA ASN A 244 9.95 -3.92 32.18
C ASN A 244 9.19 -4.75 31.12
N LEU A 245 8.77 -4.16 29.99
CA LEU A 245 7.86 -4.78 29.00
C LEU A 245 6.48 -5.16 29.57
N LEU A 246 6.19 -4.73 30.81
CA LEU A 246 4.89 -4.87 31.43
C LEU A 246 3.96 -3.79 30.89
N ALA A 247 2.67 -4.11 30.81
CA ALA A 247 1.65 -3.14 30.45
C ALA A 247 1.61 -2.02 31.49
N ASN A 248 1.77 -0.77 31.05
CA ASN A 248 1.50 0.39 31.87
C ASN A 248 0.19 1.03 31.39
N VAL A 249 -0.87 0.81 32.16
CA VAL A 249 -2.22 1.26 31.81
C VAL A 249 -2.50 2.56 32.56
N ASN A 250 -2.86 3.62 31.83
CA ASN A 250 -3.27 4.88 32.43
C ASN A 250 -4.68 4.70 33.04
N PRO A 251 -4.87 4.92 34.35
CA PRO A 251 -6.19 4.79 34.97
C PRO A 251 -7.09 5.95 34.54
N THR A 252 -7.80 5.78 33.42
CA THR A 252 -8.83 6.73 32.97
C THR A 252 -10.16 6.39 33.63
N PHE A 253 -10.68 7.31 34.45
CA PHE A 253 -12.01 7.19 35.06
C PHE A 253 -13.09 7.70 34.08
N SER A 254 -13.33 6.96 33.01
CA SER A 254 -14.46 7.22 32.11
C SER A 254 -15.73 6.58 32.69
N TRP A 255 -16.61 7.40 33.25
CA TRP A 255 -17.93 6.98 33.73
C TRP A 255 -18.90 6.66 32.57
N VAL A 256 -18.54 7.00 31.34
CA VAL A 256 -19.22 6.60 30.10
C VAL A 256 -18.30 5.70 29.29
N ARG A 257 -18.76 4.48 28.98
CA ARG A 257 -18.11 3.59 28.02
C ARG A 257 -18.74 3.80 26.65
N LEU A 258 -17.93 4.20 25.68
CA LEU A 258 -18.33 4.27 24.27
C LEU A 258 -17.81 3.02 23.56
N ALA A 259 -18.60 2.46 22.65
CA ALA A 259 -18.16 1.37 21.81
C ALA A 259 -16.95 1.81 20.97
N GLN A 260 -15.92 0.96 20.92
CA GLN A 260 -14.77 1.23 20.07
C GLN A 260 -15.15 1.06 18.60
N ARG A 261 -14.43 1.79 17.73
CA ARG A 261 -14.64 1.77 16.28
C ARG A 261 -13.64 0.81 15.65
N ILE A 262 -14.13 -0.30 15.13
CA ILE A 262 -13.30 -1.35 14.56
C ILE A 262 -13.32 -1.22 13.03
N PRO A 263 -12.14 -1.07 12.38
CA PRO A 263 -12.07 -0.94 10.94
C PRO A 263 -12.42 -2.25 10.24
N VAL A 264 -13.37 -2.17 9.32
CA VAL A 264 -13.77 -3.25 8.42
C VAL A 264 -13.40 -2.83 7.00
N ARG A 265 -12.60 -3.66 6.33
CA ARG A 265 -12.15 -3.43 4.96
C ARG A 265 -13.18 -4.00 3.99
N ILE A 266 -13.59 -3.17 3.05
CA ILE A 266 -14.60 -3.47 2.03
C ILE A 266 -13.93 -3.42 0.67
N ALA A 267 -14.02 -4.52 -0.07
CA ALA A 267 -13.60 -4.60 -1.46
C ALA A 267 -14.71 -4.07 -2.37
N ILE A 268 -14.32 -3.37 -3.44
CA ILE A 268 -15.25 -2.77 -4.40
C ILE A 268 -15.45 -3.76 -5.55
N ASP A 269 -16.68 -4.22 -5.75
CA ASP A 269 -17.00 -5.21 -6.79
C ASP A 269 -17.39 -4.53 -8.10
N HIS A 270 -18.26 -3.52 -8.02
CA HIS A 270 -18.78 -2.82 -9.18
C HIS A 270 -18.70 -1.31 -8.95
N MET A 271 -17.92 -0.64 -9.80
CA MET A 271 -17.84 0.81 -9.81
C MET A 271 -18.78 1.37 -10.87
N PRO A 272 -19.76 2.21 -10.50
CA PRO A 272 -20.65 2.83 -11.47
C PRO A 272 -19.89 3.79 -12.39
N ALA A 273 -20.21 3.78 -13.69
CA ALA A 273 -19.49 4.55 -14.70
C ALA A 273 -19.53 6.07 -14.41
N GLY A 274 -18.39 6.74 -14.57
CA GLY A 274 -18.25 8.20 -14.42
C GLY A 274 -17.86 8.70 -13.03
N GLU A 275 -17.75 7.84 -12.02
CA GLU A 275 -17.26 8.24 -10.69
C GLU A 275 -15.74 8.20 -10.60
N THR A 276 -15.18 9.14 -9.87
CA THR A 276 -13.76 9.15 -9.49
C THR A 276 -13.65 9.00 -7.97
N LEU A 277 -13.00 7.91 -7.54
CA LEU A 277 -12.72 7.68 -6.14
C LEU A 277 -11.48 8.45 -5.74
N VAL A 278 -11.69 9.54 -5.01
CA VAL A 278 -10.62 10.30 -4.38
C VAL A 278 -10.38 9.72 -2.99
N VAL A 279 -9.12 9.33 -2.72
CA VAL A 279 -8.70 8.84 -1.41
C VAL A 279 -8.97 9.90 -0.35
N GLY A 280 -9.51 9.48 0.81
CA GLY A 280 -9.87 10.38 1.91
C GLY A 280 -11.33 10.84 1.91
N ARG A 281 -12.09 10.61 0.82
CA ARG A 281 -13.53 10.87 0.80
C ARG A 281 -14.25 10.07 1.88
N THR A 282 -15.22 10.71 2.51
CA THR A 282 -16.11 10.06 3.48
C THR A 282 -17.21 9.30 2.76
N ALA A 283 -17.61 8.18 3.35
CA ALA A 283 -18.63 7.30 2.81
C ALA A 283 -19.51 6.76 3.94
N THR A 284 -20.78 6.55 3.65
CA THR A 284 -21.66 5.76 4.50
C THR A 284 -21.63 4.33 3.99
N VAL A 285 -21.40 3.38 4.89
CA VAL A 285 -21.31 1.96 4.61
C VAL A 285 -22.44 1.25 5.32
N GLU A 286 -23.21 0.47 4.59
CA GLU A 286 -24.29 -0.37 5.11
C GLU A 286 -24.02 -1.82 4.69
N VAL A 287 -23.86 -2.71 5.69
CA VAL A 287 -23.75 -4.16 5.45
C VAL A 287 -25.16 -4.71 5.32
N LEU A 288 -25.46 -5.29 4.15
CA LEU A 288 -26.78 -5.84 3.89
C LEU A 288 -26.93 -7.19 4.60
N PRO A 289 -28.14 -7.55 5.05
CA PRO A 289 -28.41 -8.89 5.54
C PRO A 289 -28.09 -9.90 4.44
N ARG A 290 -27.33 -10.94 4.80
CA ARG A 290 -27.10 -12.07 3.91
C ARG A 290 -28.45 -12.62 3.46
N ALA A 291 -28.71 -12.65 2.14
CA ALA A 291 -29.89 -13.31 1.63
C ALA A 291 -29.84 -14.77 2.10
N MET A 292 -30.74 -15.14 3.00
CA MET A 292 -30.86 -16.53 3.44
C MET A 292 -31.34 -17.36 2.24
N GLY A 293 -30.42 -18.01 1.53
CA GLY A 293 -30.78 -18.94 0.45
C GLY A 293 -29.62 -19.35 -0.46
N ALA A 294 -28.83 -20.34 -0.03
CA ALA A 294 -28.21 -21.37 -0.89
C ALA A 294 -27.41 -22.38 -0.04
N HIS A 295 -28.06 -23.03 0.92
CA HIS A 295 -27.64 -24.35 1.39
C HIS A 295 -28.88 -25.24 1.40
N ALA A 296 -29.07 -25.96 0.30
CA ALA A 296 -29.88 -27.16 0.18
C ALA A 296 -28.96 -28.23 -0.40
#